data_AF-A0A919ML39-F1
#
_entry.id   AF-A0A919ML39-F1
#
_cell.length_a   1.000
_cell.length_b   1.000
_cell.length_c   1.000
_cell.angle_alpha   90.00
_cell.angle_beta   90.00
_cell.angle_gamma   90.00
#
_symmetry.space_group_name_H-M   'P 1'
#
loop_
_entity.id
_entity.type
_entity.pdbx_description
1 polymer ?
#
loop_
_entity_poly.entity_id
_entity_poly.type
_entity_poly.pdbx_seq_one_letter_code
_entity_poly.pdbx_strand_id
1 'polypeptide(L)'
;MDVFEARCHLDWWANSATRLASVAVLVVITPIEAGWAGAGHLSGADDDIREGFAFLCELDPVFTLGFDDGSECAVTVHRGEGDNFSLTEYVGPPTRPVEYETQTR
;
A
#
# COMPACT_ATOMS: atom_id res chain seq x y z
N MET A 1 8.86 -14.13 -19.12
CA MET A 1 8.29 -12.98 -18.40
C MET A 1 8.55 -13.26 -16.95
N ASP A 2 9.53 -12.58 -16.38
CA ASP A 2 9.98 -12.83 -15.02
C ASP A 2 9.00 -12.16 -14.05
N VAL A 3 8.37 -12.99 -13.24
CA VAL A 3 7.48 -12.56 -12.16
C VAL A 3 8.32 -12.54 -10.89
N PHE A 4 8.22 -11.46 -10.13
CA PHE A 4 8.97 -11.28 -8.90
C PHE A 4 8.03 -11.40 -7.70
N GLU A 5 8.31 -12.34 -6.80
CA GLU A 5 7.53 -12.53 -5.57
C GLU A 5 8.35 -12.07 -4.37
N ALA A 6 7.76 -11.25 -3.51
CA ALA A 6 8.41 -10.74 -2.33
C ALA A 6 7.47 -10.64 -1.12
N ARG A 7 8.07 -10.77 0.07
CA ARG A 7 7.48 -10.32 1.32
C ARG A 7 7.83 -8.85 1.49
N CYS A 8 6.81 -8.06 1.76
CA CYS A 8 6.92 -6.62 1.83
C CYS A 8 6.07 -6.08 2.98
N HIS A 9 6.25 -4.79 3.27
CA HIS A 9 5.36 -4.04 4.12
C HIS A 9 4.71 -2.90 3.33
N LEU A 10 3.43 -2.66 3.57
CA LEU A 10 2.72 -1.47 3.14
C LEU A 10 2.62 -0.52 4.32
N ASP A 11 3.36 0.58 4.22
CA ASP A 11 3.38 1.64 5.21
C ASP A 11 2.44 2.77 4.81
N TRP A 12 1.48 3.08 5.67
CA TRP A 12 0.56 4.20 5.50
C TRP A 12 1.03 5.40 6.32
N TRP A 13 1.12 6.54 5.64
CA TRP A 13 1.70 7.76 6.18
C TRP A 13 0.64 8.85 6.27
N ALA A 14 0.48 9.41 7.45
CA ALA A 14 -0.38 10.57 7.66
C ALA A 14 0.14 11.84 6.98
N ASN A 15 1.47 11.91 6.86
CA ASN A 15 2.24 12.97 6.26
C ASN A 15 3.67 12.44 6.05
N SER A 16 4.55 13.26 5.47
CA SER A 16 5.94 12.88 5.16
C SER A 16 6.81 12.47 6.36
N ALA A 17 6.35 12.66 7.60
CA ALA A 17 7.11 12.37 8.82
C ALA A 17 6.43 11.38 9.77
N THR A 18 5.16 11.03 9.53
CA THR A 18 4.35 10.26 10.50
C THR A 18 3.76 9.01 9.84
N ARG A 19 4.38 7.86 10.10
CA ARG A 19 3.81 6.55 9.74
C ARG A 19 2.78 6.15 10.80
N LEU A 20 1.52 5.95 10.38
CA LEU A 20 0.44 5.52 11.29
C LEU A 20 0.24 4.01 11.29
N ALA A 21 0.46 3.34 10.17
CA ALA A 21 0.24 1.91 10.05
C ALA A 21 1.30 1.26 9.15
N SER A 22 1.55 -0.02 9.41
CA SER A 22 2.41 -0.88 8.60
C SER A 22 1.75 -2.25 8.55
N VAL A 23 1.53 -2.78 7.35
CA VAL A 23 0.86 -4.07 7.15
C VAL A 23 1.77 -5.00 6.35
N ALA A 24 1.99 -6.21 6.86
CA ALA A 24 2.77 -7.22 6.17
C ALA A 24 1.98 -7.81 4.99
N VAL A 25 2.61 -7.89 3.82
CA VAL A 25 1.99 -8.36 2.60
C VAL A 25 2.92 -9.28 1.82
N LEU A 26 2.32 -10.09 0.96
CA LEU A 26 3.00 -10.86 -0.06
C LEU A 26 2.60 -10.29 -1.41
N VAL A 27 3.57 -9.89 -2.22
CA VAL A 27 3.35 -9.22 -3.49
C VAL A 27 4.02 -9.97 -4.62
N VAL A 28 3.32 -10.05 -5.74
CA VAL A 28 3.75 -10.58 -7.02
C VAL A 28 3.80 -9.41 -8.00
N ILE A 29 5.01 -9.02 -8.44
CA ILE A 29 5.24 -7.91 -9.38
C ILE A 29 5.48 -8.48 -10.77
N THR A 30 4.73 -7.97 -11.73
CA THR A 30 4.79 -8.35 -13.15
C THR A 30 5.14 -7.12 -13.99
N PRO A 31 6.22 -7.14 -14.79
CA PRO A 31 6.53 -6.05 -15.69
C PRO A 31 5.46 -5.95 -16.79
N ILE A 32 5.06 -4.74 -17.16
CA ILE A 32 4.10 -4.48 -18.24
C ILE A 32 4.68 -3.40 -19.16
N GLU A 33 4.09 -3.18 -20.33
CA GLU A 33 4.59 -2.18 -21.30
C GLU A 33 4.69 -0.76 -20.69
N ALA A 34 3.80 -0.43 -19.75
CA ALA A 34 3.74 0.86 -19.06
C ALA A 34 4.54 0.93 -17.75
N GLY A 35 5.35 -0.08 -17.42
CA GLY A 35 6.09 -0.16 -16.15
C GLY A 35 5.91 -1.51 -15.47
N TRP A 36 5.21 -1.53 -14.34
CA TRP A 36 4.89 -2.76 -13.63
C TRP A 36 3.48 -2.71 -13.04
N ALA A 37 2.89 -3.90 -12.88
CA ALA A 37 1.67 -4.10 -12.12
C ALA A 37 1.95 -5.15 -11.05
N GLY A 38 1.45 -4.93 -9.84
CA GLY A 38 1.56 -5.90 -8.76
C GLY A 38 0.19 -6.41 -8.33
N ALA A 39 0.16 -7.68 -7.95
CA ALA A 39 -0.95 -8.28 -7.22
C ALA A 39 -0.42 -8.71 -5.85
N GLY A 40 -1.18 -8.50 -4.80
CA GLY A 40 -0.76 -8.84 -3.46
C GLY A 40 -1.89 -9.39 -2.61
N HIS A 41 -1.49 -9.98 -1.48
CA HIS A 41 -2.41 -10.35 -0.43
C HIS A 41 -1.84 -10.02 0.95
N LEU A 42 -2.73 -9.69 1.89
CA LEU A 42 -2.37 -9.45 3.28
C LEU A 42 -1.82 -10.75 3.89
N SER A 43 -0.70 -10.64 4.63
CA SER A 43 -0.08 -11.79 5.26
C SER A 43 -0.54 -11.92 6.71
N GLY A 44 -1.26 -13.01 7.02
CA GLY A 44 -1.70 -13.29 8.39
C GLY A 44 -2.72 -12.31 8.94
N ALA A 45 -3.52 -11.66 8.08
CA ALA A 45 -4.54 -10.72 8.52
C ALA A 45 -5.68 -11.42 9.26
N ASP A 46 -6.03 -10.88 10.42
CA ASP A 46 -7.32 -11.09 11.07
C ASP A 46 -8.33 -10.03 10.57
N ASP A 47 -9.56 -10.09 11.09
CA ASP A 47 -10.63 -9.19 10.66
C ASP A 47 -10.32 -7.73 11.02
N ASP A 48 -9.66 -7.46 12.15
CA ASP A 48 -9.25 -6.12 12.55
C ASP A 48 -8.22 -5.53 11.57
N ILE A 49 -7.24 -6.33 11.12
CA ILE A 49 -6.27 -5.91 10.10
C ILE A 49 -6.96 -5.66 8.76
N ARG A 50 -7.90 -6.52 8.36
CA ARG A 50 -8.65 -6.34 7.10
C ARG A 50 -9.47 -5.06 7.10
N GLU A 51 -10.21 -4.82 8.17
CA GLU A 51 -11.04 -3.62 8.34
C GLU A 51 -10.18 -2.36 8.41
N GLY A 52 -9.09 -2.39 9.19
CA GLY A 52 -8.15 -1.27 9.27
C GLY A 52 -7.49 -0.96 7.92
N PHE A 53 -7.06 -1.98 7.18
CA PHE A 53 -6.50 -1.80 5.84
C PHE A 53 -7.52 -1.22 4.86
N ALA A 54 -8.77 -1.70 4.89
CA ALA A 54 -9.85 -1.16 4.07
C ALA A 54 -10.09 0.32 4.38
N PHE A 55 -10.17 0.70 5.65
CA PHE A 55 -10.32 2.08 6.09
C PHE A 55 -9.18 2.99 5.60
N LEU A 56 -7.92 2.52 5.71
CA LEU A 56 -6.76 3.28 5.22
C LEU A 56 -6.81 3.48 3.71
N CYS A 57 -7.19 2.46 2.94
CA CYS A 57 -7.38 2.56 1.49
C CYS A 57 -8.48 3.58 1.11
N GLU A 58 -9.55 3.66 1.89
CA GLU A 58 -10.63 4.65 1.67
C GLU A 58 -10.18 6.09 1.98
N LEU A 59 -9.27 6.26 2.95
CA LEU A 59 -8.74 7.57 3.34
C LEU A 59 -7.70 8.11 2.35
N ASP A 60 -6.67 7.33 2.05
CA ASP A 60 -5.73 7.56 0.95
C ASP A 60 -5.21 6.19 0.47
N PRO A 61 -5.47 5.79 -0.79
CA PRO A 61 -5.06 4.50 -1.30
C PRO A 61 -3.55 4.38 -1.52
N VAL A 62 -2.73 5.36 -1.12
CA VAL A 62 -1.30 5.32 -1.39
C VAL A 62 -0.48 5.04 -0.15
N PHE A 63 0.37 4.04 -0.34
CA PHE A 63 1.25 3.48 0.65
C PHE A 63 2.69 3.55 0.14
N THR A 64 3.62 3.41 1.07
CA THR A 64 5.00 3.07 0.73
C THR A 64 5.15 1.56 0.81
N LEU A 65 5.53 0.92 -0.30
CA LEU A 65 5.89 -0.48 -0.37
C LEU A 65 7.37 -0.62 -0.02
N GLY A 66 7.66 -1.20 1.15
CA GLY A 66 9.02 -1.50 1.61
C GLY A 66 9.39 -2.96 1.41
N PHE A 67 10.59 -3.20 0.89
CA PHE A 67 11.17 -4.53 0.68
C PHE A 67 12.22 -4.86 1.76
N ASP A 68 12.48 -6.15 1.97
CA ASP A 68 13.45 -6.63 2.98
C ASP A 68 14.90 -6.15 2.74
N ASP A 69 15.23 -5.73 1.51
CA ASP A 69 16.53 -5.16 1.15
C ASP A 69 16.68 -3.68 1.51
N GLY A 70 15.62 -3.07 2.08
CA GLY A 70 15.55 -1.65 2.42
C GLY A 70 15.14 -0.74 1.27
N SER A 71 14.83 -1.30 0.09
CA SER A 71 14.25 -0.53 -1.01
C SER A 71 12.80 -0.16 -0.69
N GLU A 72 12.39 1.05 -1.09
CA GLU A 72 11.04 1.55 -0.87
C GLU A 72 10.50 2.22 -2.13
N CYS A 73 9.19 2.08 -2.39
CA CYS A 73 8.52 2.72 -3.53
C CYS A 73 7.10 3.16 -3.14
N ALA A 74 6.67 4.33 -3.61
CA ALA A 74 5.29 4.78 -3.44
C ALA A 74 4.36 4.04 -4.42
N VAL A 75 3.28 3.47 -3.90
CA VAL A 75 2.34 2.66 -4.68
C VAL A 75 0.90 3.07 -4.42
N THR A 76 0.07 3.05 -5.45
CA THR A 76 -1.38 3.11 -5.30
C THR A 76 -1.93 1.70 -5.17
N VAL A 77 -2.61 1.46 -4.05
CA VAL A 77 -3.27 0.21 -3.72
C VAL A 77 -4.72 0.25 -4.18
N HIS A 78 -5.14 -0.80 -4.89
CA HIS A 78 -6.52 -1.03 -5.29
C HIS A 78 -7.02 -2.27 -4.56
N ARG A 79 -8.01 -2.09 -3.68
CA ARG A 79 -8.57 -3.19 -2.89
C ARG A 79 -9.25 -4.21 -3.80
N GLY A 80 -8.96 -5.48 -3.55
CA GLY A 80 -9.72 -6.62 -4.06
C GLY A 80 -10.62 -7.22 -2.97
N GLU A 81 -11.15 -8.41 -3.25
CA GLU A 81 -11.96 -9.14 -2.27
C GLU A 81 -11.09 -9.79 -1.18
N GLY A 82 -11.55 -9.68 0.08
CA GLY A 82 -10.88 -10.24 1.25
C GLY A 82 -9.49 -9.65 1.47
N ASP A 83 -8.49 -10.53 1.46
CA ASP A 83 -7.08 -10.17 1.68
C ASP A 83 -6.37 -9.70 0.41
N ASN A 84 -7.01 -9.83 -0.75
CA ASN A 84 -6.37 -9.54 -2.03
C ASN A 84 -6.40 -8.04 -2.35
N PHE A 85 -5.41 -7.60 -3.10
CA PHE A 85 -5.32 -6.25 -3.65
C PHE A 85 -4.42 -6.25 -4.89
N SER A 86 -4.49 -5.18 -5.68
CA SER A 86 -3.48 -4.88 -6.69
C SER A 86 -2.78 -3.56 -6.38
N LEU A 87 -1.60 -3.38 -6.94
CA LEU A 87 -0.78 -2.20 -6.75
C LEU A 87 -0.22 -1.73 -8.09
N THR A 88 -0.13 -0.43 -8.23
CA THR A 88 0.51 0.25 -9.36
C THR A 88 1.46 1.30 -8.82
N GLU A 89 2.50 1.64 -9.59
CA GLU A 89 3.39 2.74 -9.24
C GLU A 89 2.59 4.04 -9.04
N TYR A 90 2.90 4.77 -7.97
CA TYR A 90 2.31 6.08 -7.75
C TYR A 90 3.12 7.16 -8.48
N VAL A 91 2.47 7.83 -9.43
CA VAL A 91 3.10 8.84 -10.31
C VAL A 91 2.77 10.30 -9.95
N GLY A 92 2.12 10.54 -8.81
CA GLY A 92 1.77 11.90 -8.37
C GLY A 92 2.80 12.52 -7.42
N PRO A 93 2.51 13.67 -6.80
CA PRO A 93 3.46 14.40 -5.98
C PRO A 93 3.89 13.62 -4.72
N PRO A 94 5.19 13.65 -4.35
CA PRO A 94 5.73 12.92 -3.20
C PRO A 94 5.24 13.44 -1.84
N THR A 95 4.80 14.70 -1.78
CA THR A 95 4.20 15.31 -0.59
C THR A 95 2.69 15.41 -0.79
N ARG A 96 1.94 14.68 0.04
CA ARG A 96 0.49 14.81 0.10
C ARG A 96 0.06 15.36 1.45
N PRO A 97 -0.71 16.46 1.47
CA PRO A 97 -1.52 16.75 2.65
C PRO A 97 -2.62 15.69 2.70
N VAL A 98 -2.55 14.76 3.65
CA VAL A 98 -3.78 14.09 4.08
C VAL A 98 -4.55 15.16 4.84
N GLU A 99 -5.53 15.78 4.20
CA GLU A 99 -6.41 16.76 4.85
C GLU A 99 -7.27 16.04 5.88
N TYR A 100 -6.84 16.06 7.14
CA TYR A 100 -7.71 15.71 8.25
C TYR A 100 -8.69 16.86 8.43
N GLU A 101 -9.95 16.69 8.03
CA GLU A 101 -11.03 17.51 8.57
C GLU A 101 -11.15 17.18 10.06
N THR A 102 -10.37 17.86 10.89
CA THR A 102 -10.62 17.88 12.34
C THR A 102 -11.95 18.60 12.54
N GLN A 103 -13.04 17.83 12.59
CA GLN A 103 -14.35 18.34 12.97
C GLN A 103 -14.28 18.75 14.44
N THR A 104 -13.90 20.01 14.68
CA THR A 104 -13.98 20.64 16.00
C THR A 104 -15.45 20.72 16.39
N ARG A 105 -15.77 20.02 17.48
CA ARG A 105 -17.07 19.91 18.13
C ARG A 105 -17.58 21.24 18.68
#